data_AF-A0A9D4YU34-F1
#
_entry.id   AF-A0A9D4YU34-F1
#
_cell.length_a   1.000
_cell.length_b   1.000
_cell.length_c   1.000
_cell.angle_alpha   90.00
_cell.angle_beta   90.00
_cell.angle_gamma   90.00
#
_symmetry.space_group_name_H-M   'P 1'
#
loop_
_entity.id
_entity.type
_entity.pdbx_description
1 polymer ?
#
loop_
_entity_poly.entity_id
_entity_poly.type
_entity_poly.pdbx_seq_one_letter_code
_entity_poly.pdbx_strand_id
1 'polypeptide(L)'
;MSLLAAMLLWHLRQQLDVSRRDGCVKVLLAGGREGTVVGSSAGRGSSDGAPAAGLPSCTFDVPAGQFEGSCTQLQDVCVDQGTIVAYRDADVQRLQRAGGPGYEVIKPGSSNYRRFRFIHRSRGGVDQRFQLSPIRVRPASTAEATAYLRDPRFSSCTVPIVWYPFERLNNFAHVFRDNAAKLHGALRGLPWANRHAKLVVVTAEGLDVEAWNHEVLQPLTQLQLETWADFSSRLPAMAAGNGSGYVPRGWQQQQQGATEAVAEARIVEGSLQAEESLPMSAEGGSQRCFKTMFVCPAGLSRSVWPLHDLGLRLVKHYSSKLPQAGETSTAGWQRQWRRQAEDWQLQQQQQQQQEQQQQQGQPPQQQEQQREEEQEQRGAGIDRQAGIVASGASPAGKRVLRVLFQRRSSPDRQLINVKELLEQCNRWQFETTSGEQLAASCAEAETASLLTGMAAAQEADVFVGMHGANMANGWFMRPGSSMIELQPYGFDSSPAHLQYPLFNAMDNETAVLWWVISACDPKASTQGDAERRGVGSVQGWSRDRNLRLPWSALKVVLETAAEVSGDMAEYRRRWQDGRWWWWMGSGGSMTPVGPGLATRLRCPATQPSKQGNLGGKRQRDDD
;
A
#
# COMPACT_ATOMS: atom_id res chain seq x y z
N MET A 1 10.46 -17.25 -14.34
CA MET A 1 10.31 -16.21 -15.37
C MET A 1 11.15 -15.00 -14.99
N SER A 2 12.01 -14.49 -15.87
CA SER A 2 12.70 -13.22 -15.61
C SER A 2 11.69 -12.07 -15.64
N LEU A 3 11.94 -11.01 -14.86
CA LEU A 3 11.13 -9.78 -14.87
C LEU A 3 10.90 -9.30 -16.32
N LEU A 4 11.93 -9.41 -17.17
CA LEU A 4 11.92 -9.07 -18.58
C LEU A 4 10.87 -9.86 -19.40
N ALA A 5 10.70 -11.17 -19.16
CA ALA A 5 9.78 -12.01 -19.92
C ALA A 5 8.31 -11.72 -19.57
N ALA A 6 8.02 -11.50 -18.28
CA ALA A 6 6.69 -11.07 -17.85
C ALA A 6 6.36 -9.67 -18.41
N MET A 7 7.36 -8.79 -18.53
CA MET A 7 7.20 -7.45 -19.09
C MET A 7 6.96 -7.45 -20.60
N LEU A 8 7.66 -8.28 -21.38
CA LEU A 8 7.44 -8.40 -22.83
C LEU A 8 6.00 -8.86 -23.12
N LEU A 9 5.51 -9.83 -22.35
CA LEU A 9 4.11 -10.29 -22.44
C LEU A 9 3.11 -9.20 -22.04
N TRP A 10 3.42 -8.39 -21.03
CA TRP A 10 2.58 -7.25 -20.65
C TRP A 10 2.53 -6.18 -21.74
N HIS A 11 3.67 -5.84 -22.37
CA HIS A 11 3.73 -4.85 -23.44
C HIS A 11 2.95 -5.29 -24.69
N LEU A 12 3.09 -6.56 -25.09
CA LEU A 12 2.28 -7.18 -26.15
C LEU A 12 0.77 -7.11 -25.84
N ARG A 13 0.38 -7.35 -24.59
CA ARG A 13 -1.03 -7.28 -24.17
C ARG A 13 -1.58 -5.86 -24.21
N GLN A 14 -0.81 -4.86 -23.78
CA GLN A 14 -1.22 -3.45 -23.85
C GLN A 14 -1.43 -2.98 -25.28
N GLN A 15 -0.56 -3.38 -26.22
CA GLN A 15 -0.75 -3.06 -27.64
C GLN A 15 -2.01 -3.69 -28.24
N LEU A 16 -2.38 -4.89 -27.78
CA LEU A 16 -3.59 -5.59 -28.23
C LEU A 16 -4.88 -5.02 -27.62
N ASP A 17 -4.88 -4.56 -26.36
CA ASP A 17 -6.07 -3.99 -25.71
C ASP A 17 -6.42 -2.58 -26.21
N VAL A 18 -5.44 -1.79 -26.66
CA VAL A 18 -5.70 -0.48 -27.29
C VAL A 18 -6.48 -0.63 -28.60
N SER A 19 -6.28 -1.73 -29.35
CA SER A 19 -7.04 -2.00 -30.58
C SER A 19 -8.48 -2.48 -30.35
N ARG A 20 -8.89 -2.79 -29.11
CA ARG A 20 -10.23 -3.32 -28.79
C ARG A 20 -11.20 -2.31 -28.18
N ARG A 21 -10.74 -1.10 -27.81
CA ARG A 21 -11.55 -0.14 -27.03
C ARG A 21 -12.36 0.87 -27.85
N ASP A 22 -12.32 0.82 -29.18
CA ASP A 22 -13.12 1.72 -30.04
C ASP A 22 -14.59 1.30 -30.22
N GLY A 23 -15.12 0.40 -29.39
CA GLY A 23 -16.52 0.00 -29.41
C GLY A 23 -17.11 -0.11 -28.02
N CYS A 24 -17.54 1.00 -27.41
CA CYS A 24 -18.32 0.96 -26.18
C CYS A 24 -19.54 1.89 -26.25
N VAL A 25 -20.71 1.25 -26.34
CA VAL A 25 -22.05 1.86 -26.23
C VAL A 25 -22.28 2.22 -24.76
N LYS A 26 -22.55 3.51 -24.48
CA LYS A 26 -23.00 3.99 -23.17
C LYS A 26 -24.43 3.51 -22.89
N VAL A 27 -24.60 2.65 -21.90
CA VAL A 27 -25.91 2.40 -21.26
C VAL A 27 -26.02 3.32 -20.04
N LEU A 28 -26.92 4.30 -20.13
CA LEU A 28 -27.36 5.12 -19.02
C LEU A 28 -28.39 4.33 -18.20
N LEU A 29 -28.16 4.17 -16.90
CA LEU A 29 -29.19 3.76 -15.95
C LEU A 29 -29.42 4.89 -14.95
N ALA A 30 -30.67 5.34 -14.89
CA ALA A 30 -31.20 6.35 -13.98
C ALA A 30 -32.21 5.70 -13.02
N GLY A 31 -32.33 6.28 -11.81
CA GLY A 31 -33.36 5.98 -10.79
C GLY A 31 -32.75 5.37 -9.53
N GLY A 32 -32.87 5.90 -8.30
CA GLY A 32 -33.77 6.90 -7.74
C GLY A 32 -34.88 6.24 -6.93
N ARG A 33 -34.76 6.17 -5.59
CA ARG A 33 -35.84 6.48 -4.62
C ARG A 33 -35.44 6.29 -3.15
N GLU A 34 -35.85 7.28 -2.37
CA GLU A 34 -35.85 7.38 -0.92
C GLU A 34 -36.86 6.42 -0.26
N GLY A 35 -36.54 5.97 0.96
CA GLY A 35 -37.42 5.17 1.81
C GLY A 35 -37.36 5.63 3.26
N THR A 36 -38.47 6.18 3.72
CA THR A 36 -38.77 6.71 5.06
C THR A 36 -38.71 5.64 6.16
N VAL A 37 -38.05 5.93 7.29
CA VAL A 37 -38.04 5.07 8.48
C VAL A 37 -39.16 5.50 9.42
N VAL A 38 -40.14 4.62 9.64
CA VAL A 38 -41.19 4.75 10.66
C VAL A 38 -40.76 3.95 11.90
N GLY A 39 -40.84 4.60 13.07
CA GLY A 39 -40.47 4.04 14.36
C GLY A 39 -41.39 2.91 14.82
N SER A 40 -40.87 2.04 15.69
CA SER A 40 -41.64 1.00 16.36
C SER A 40 -41.39 1.00 17.86
N SER A 41 -42.50 0.90 18.57
CA SER A 41 -42.73 0.90 20.02
C SER A 41 -42.15 -0.32 20.74
N ALA A 42 -41.68 -0.10 21.96
CA ALA A 42 -41.22 -1.10 22.89
C ALA A 42 -42.38 -1.97 23.43
N GLY A 43 -42.40 -3.25 23.04
CA GLY A 43 -43.22 -4.30 23.64
C GLY A 43 -42.34 -5.26 24.43
N ARG A 44 -42.58 -5.38 25.75
CA ARG A 44 -42.05 -6.45 26.61
C ARG A 44 -42.73 -7.76 26.22
N GLY A 45 -42.02 -8.64 25.53
CA GLY A 45 -42.48 -9.97 25.12
C GLY A 45 -41.72 -11.08 25.84
N SER A 46 -42.48 -12.08 26.26
CA SER A 46 -42.11 -13.30 26.97
C SER A 46 -40.95 -14.06 26.30
N SER A 47 -40.05 -14.61 27.12
CA SER A 47 -38.92 -15.44 26.71
C SER A 47 -39.36 -16.87 26.37
N ASP A 48 -40.07 -17.03 25.26
CA ASP A 48 -40.24 -18.34 24.62
C ASP A 48 -39.05 -18.56 23.68
N GLY A 49 -38.30 -19.64 23.94
CA GLY A 49 -37.05 -19.96 23.26
C GLY A 49 -37.21 -20.00 21.75
N ALA A 50 -36.71 -18.96 21.08
CA ALA A 50 -36.67 -18.90 19.63
C ALA A 50 -35.95 -20.17 19.11
N PRO A 51 -36.56 -20.94 18.19
CA PRO A 51 -35.91 -22.10 17.60
C PRO A 51 -34.57 -21.63 17.03
N ALA A 52 -33.48 -22.30 17.44
CA ALA A 52 -32.14 -22.00 16.96
C ALA A 52 -32.19 -21.89 15.44
N ALA A 53 -32.03 -20.66 14.92
CA ALA A 53 -32.08 -20.40 13.50
C ALA A 53 -31.08 -21.37 12.84
N GLY A 54 -31.60 -22.31 12.04
CA GLY A 54 -30.80 -23.35 11.44
C GLY A 54 -29.61 -22.71 10.74
N LEU A 55 -28.40 -23.19 11.04
CA LEU A 55 -27.18 -22.67 10.42
C LEU A 55 -27.39 -22.71 8.89
N PRO A 56 -27.18 -21.58 8.19
CA PRO A 56 -27.39 -21.54 6.75
C PRO A 56 -26.57 -22.64 6.09
N SER A 57 -27.24 -23.48 5.29
CA SER A 57 -26.58 -24.57 4.55
C SER A 57 -25.53 -23.98 3.60
N CYS A 58 -24.25 -24.19 3.92
CA CYS A 58 -23.14 -23.74 3.07
C CYS A 58 -22.93 -24.72 1.94
N THR A 59 -23.70 -24.55 0.88
CA THR A 59 -23.50 -25.24 -0.40
C THR A 59 -23.14 -24.20 -1.43
N PHE A 60 -21.85 -24.01 -1.66
CA PHE A 60 -21.33 -23.14 -2.72
C PHE A 60 -20.20 -23.83 -3.46
N ASP A 61 -20.11 -23.54 -4.75
CA ASP A 61 -19.00 -24.00 -5.56
C ASP A 61 -17.73 -23.21 -5.21
N VAL A 62 -16.62 -23.94 -5.08
CA VAL A 62 -15.29 -23.38 -4.83
C VAL A 62 -14.44 -23.52 -6.09
N PRO A 63 -14.69 -22.73 -7.15
CA PRO A 63 -13.84 -22.76 -8.33
C PRO A 63 -12.41 -22.35 -7.93
N ALA A 64 -11.42 -23.08 -8.43
CA ALA A 64 -10.01 -22.78 -8.17
C ALA A 64 -9.65 -21.35 -8.66
N GLY A 65 -10.19 -20.94 -9.80
CA GLY A 65 -10.05 -19.58 -10.33
C GLY A 65 -8.58 -19.16 -10.38
N GLN A 66 -8.23 -18.08 -9.68
CA GLN A 66 -6.86 -17.55 -9.67
C GLN A 66 -5.85 -18.39 -8.87
N PHE A 67 -6.32 -19.36 -8.07
CA PHE A 67 -5.46 -20.31 -7.37
C PHE A 67 -5.00 -21.45 -8.29
N GLU A 68 -5.68 -21.65 -9.43
CA GLU A 68 -5.31 -22.64 -10.43
C GLU A 68 -3.89 -22.37 -10.96
N GLY A 69 -3.05 -23.41 -10.95
CA GLY A 69 -1.64 -23.33 -11.37
C GLY A 69 -0.66 -22.77 -10.32
N SER A 70 -1.14 -22.14 -9.24
CA SER A 70 -0.28 -21.68 -8.14
C SER A 70 -0.38 -22.55 -6.89
N CYS A 71 -1.54 -23.20 -6.73
CA CYS A 71 -1.87 -23.95 -5.52
C CYS A 71 -2.37 -25.36 -5.87
N THR A 72 -2.12 -26.29 -4.97
CA THR A 72 -2.71 -27.62 -4.99
C THR A 72 -4.06 -27.54 -4.30
N GLN A 73 -5.13 -27.84 -5.03
CA GLN A 73 -6.46 -28.03 -4.43
C GLN A 73 -6.55 -29.45 -3.87
N LEU A 74 -6.95 -29.55 -2.61
CA LEU A 74 -7.23 -30.82 -1.92
C LEU A 74 -8.69 -30.86 -1.52
N GLN A 75 -9.28 -32.05 -1.56
CA GLN A 75 -10.68 -32.28 -1.19
C GLN A 75 -10.78 -33.33 -0.09
N ASP A 76 -11.78 -33.16 0.78
CA ASP A 76 -12.05 -34.05 1.91
C ASP A 76 -10.77 -34.33 2.72
N VAL A 77 -10.24 -33.25 3.30
CA VAL A 77 -8.99 -33.28 4.07
C VAL A 77 -9.22 -32.87 5.52
N CYS A 78 -8.44 -33.46 6.42
CA CYS A 78 -8.29 -32.97 7.78
C CYS A 78 -6.87 -32.47 8.04
N VAL A 79 -6.69 -31.64 9.06
CA VAL A 79 -5.38 -31.15 9.50
C VAL A 79 -5.14 -31.57 10.96
N ASP A 80 -3.96 -32.11 11.22
CA ASP A 80 -3.52 -32.47 12.57
C ASP A 80 -1.99 -32.50 12.66
N GLN A 81 -1.44 -31.84 13.68
CA GLN A 81 -0.02 -31.83 14.04
C GLN A 81 0.91 -31.56 12.85
N GLY A 82 0.67 -30.48 12.12
CA GLY A 82 1.46 -30.08 10.95
C GLY A 82 1.31 -30.98 9.72
N THR A 83 0.34 -31.90 9.71
CA THR A 83 0.08 -32.85 8.63
C THR A 83 -1.33 -32.68 8.06
N ILE A 84 -1.45 -32.79 6.74
CA ILE A 84 -2.73 -32.91 6.04
C ILE A 84 -3.06 -34.41 5.87
N VAL A 85 -4.27 -34.79 6.26
CA VAL A 85 -4.80 -36.16 6.16
C VAL A 85 -5.86 -36.17 5.06
N ALA A 86 -5.61 -36.90 3.98
CA ALA A 86 -6.49 -36.98 2.81
C ALA A 86 -7.39 -38.23 2.87
N TYR A 87 -8.69 -38.04 2.65
CA TYR A 87 -9.68 -39.14 2.68
C TYR A 87 -10.16 -39.56 1.30
N ARG A 88 -9.98 -38.72 0.28
CA ARG A 88 -10.46 -39.00 -1.07
C ARG A 88 -9.51 -39.97 -1.79
N ASP A 89 -10.05 -41.07 -2.34
CA ASP A 89 -9.26 -42.10 -3.02
C ASP A 89 -8.36 -41.57 -4.13
N ALA A 90 -8.84 -40.59 -4.90
CA ALA A 90 -8.05 -39.98 -5.97
C ALA A 90 -6.77 -39.30 -5.46
N ASP A 91 -6.85 -38.63 -4.31
CA ASP A 91 -5.69 -37.99 -3.69
C ASP A 91 -4.78 -39.07 -3.08
N VAL A 92 -5.34 -40.08 -2.40
CA VAL A 92 -4.59 -41.23 -1.87
C VAL A 92 -3.81 -41.96 -2.98
N GLN A 93 -4.46 -42.26 -4.11
CA GLN A 93 -3.82 -42.91 -5.25
C GLN A 93 -2.74 -42.02 -5.89
N ARG A 94 -2.90 -40.69 -5.87
CA ARG A 94 -1.84 -39.76 -6.29
C ARG A 94 -0.63 -39.87 -5.36
N LEU A 95 -0.85 -39.89 -4.04
CA LEU A 95 0.20 -40.05 -3.03
C LEU A 95 0.95 -41.38 -3.19
N GLN A 96 0.22 -42.48 -3.43
CA GLN A 96 0.81 -43.81 -3.63
C GLN A 96 1.64 -43.90 -4.91
N ARG A 97 1.16 -43.30 -6.01
CA ARG A 97 1.88 -43.28 -7.29
C ARG A 97 3.17 -42.45 -7.27
N ALA A 98 3.33 -41.55 -6.31
CA ALA A 98 4.55 -40.76 -6.16
C ALA A 98 5.78 -41.59 -5.72
N GLY A 99 5.64 -42.91 -5.50
CA GLY A 99 6.75 -43.84 -5.27
C GLY A 99 7.47 -43.65 -3.93
N GLY A 100 6.87 -42.88 -3.02
CA GLY A 100 7.40 -42.57 -1.70
C GLY A 100 6.85 -43.47 -0.58
N PRO A 101 7.25 -43.23 0.69
CA PRO A 101 6.82 -43.94 1.90
C PRO A 101 5.33 -43.78 2.28
N GLY A 102 4.45 -43.56 1.31
CA GLY A 102 3.01 -43.35 1.53
C GLY A 102 2.63 -41.94 1.97
N TYR A 103 3.52 -40.95 1.85
CA TYR A 103 3.21 -39.54 2.07
C TYR A 103 3.82 -38.64 0.99
N GLU A 104 3.13 -37.54 0.65
CA GLU A 104 3.64 -36.44 -0.18
C GLU A 104 4.15 -35.33 0.72
N VAL A 105 5.15 -34.61 0.21
CA VAL A 105 5.73 -33.47 0.90
C VAL A 105 5.55 -32.26 -0.02
N ILE A 106 4.62 -31.37 0.34
CA ILE A 106 4.46 -30.10 -0.33
C ILE A 106 5.59 -29.18 0.13
N LYS A 107 6.61 -29.07 -0.71
CA LYS A 107 7.80 -28.24 -0.44
C LYS A 107 7.59 -26.82 -0.96
N PRO A 108 8.19 -25.81 -0.32
CA PRO A 108 8.18 -24.46 -0.87
C PRO A 108 8.84 -24.41 -2.25
N GLY A 109 8.12 -23.83 -3.22
CA GLY A 109 8.37 -24.00 -4.65
C GLY A 109 9.61 -23.29 -5.20
N SER A 110 10.13 -22.27 -4.51
CA SER A 110 11.39 -21.60 -4.92
C SER A 110 12.22 -21.15 -3.71
N SER A 111 13.49 -20.78 -3.92
CA SER A 111 14.38 -20.26 -2.86
C SER A 111 13.78 -19.07 -2.10
N ASN A 112 12.98 -18.25 -2.77
CA ASN A 112 12.31 -17.09 -2.18
C ASN A 112 11.11 -17.44 -1.30
N TYR A 113 10.62 -18.68 -1.33
CA TYR A 113 9.55 -19.18 -0.47
C TYR A 113 10.06 -20.21 0.54
N ARG A 114 11.35 -20.53 0.52
CA ARG A 114 11.95 -21.52 1.43
C ARG A 114 12.41 -20.93 2.75
N ARG A 115 12.40 -19.62 2.88
CA ARG A 115 13.00 -18.92 4.01
C ARG A 115 11.99 -18.04 4.71
N PHE A 116 12.03 -18.04 6.02
CA PHE A 116 11.36 -17.09 6.88
C PHE A 116 12.43 -16.25 7.57
N ARG A 117 12.29 -14.92 7.51
CA ARG A 117 13.21 -13.99 8.16
C ARG A 117 12.56 -13.44 9.41
N PHE A 118 13.29 -13.55 10.51
CA PHE A 118 12.90 -12.93 11.77
C PHE A 118 14.00 -11.95 12.20
N ILE A 119 13.61 -10.74 12.60
CA ILE A 119 14.53 -9.75 13.13
C ILE A 119 14.51 -9.84 14.65
N HIS A 120 15.58 -10.37 15.24
CA HIS A 120 15.77 -10.28 16.69
C HIS A 120 15.95 -8.82 17.10
N ARG A 121 15.23 -8.40 18.15
CA ARG A 121 15.29 -7.02 18.68
C ARG A 121 16.63 -6.66 19.32
N SER A 122 17.58 -7.59 19.46
CA SER A 122 18.91 -7.26 19.99
C SER A 122 19.65 -6.34 19.01
N ARG A 123 20.21 -5.24 19.53
CA ARG A 123 20.95 -4.25 18.76
C ARG A 123 22.15 -4.93 18.07
N GLY A 124 22.03 -5.13 16.75
CA GLY A 124 23.02 -5.84 15.94
C GLY A 124 22.58 -7.22 15.44
N GLY A 125 21.32 -7.60 15.64
CA GLY A 125 20.76 -8.90 15.28
C GLY A 125 21.07 -9.31 13.83
N VAL A 126 21.79 -10.41 13.70
CA VAL A 126 21.99 -11.11 12.43
C VAL A 126 20.61 -11.44 11.84
N ASP A 127 20.42 -11.17 10.54
CA ASP A 127 19.24 -11.58 9.75
C ASP A 127 19.15 -13.12 9.77
N GLN A 128 18.46 -13.68 10.77
CA GLN A 128 18.30 -15.12 10.91
C GLN A 128 17.27 -15.59 9.88
N ARG A 129 17.71 -16.54 9.07
CA ARG A 129 16.91 -17.13 7.99
C ARG A 129 16.61 -18.57 8.34
N PHE A 130 15.38 -18.82 8.71
CA PHE A 130 14.89 -20.14 9.02
C PHE A 130 14.33 -20.80 7.76
N GLN A 131 14.55 -22.10 7.60
CA GLN A 131 13.91 -22.83 6.52
C GLN A 131 12.45 -23.07 6.87
N LEU A 132 11.54 -22.80 5.92
CA LEU A 132 10.14 -23.16 6.09
C LEU A 132 9.96 -24.67 5.97
N SER A 133 9.32 -25.26 6.97
CA SER A 133 9.03 -26.69 6.99
C SER A 133 8.10 -27.06 5.83
N PRO A 134 8.41 -28.13 5.08
CA PRO A 134 7.46 -28.69 4.13
C PRO A 134 6.21 -29.23 4.85
N ILE A 135 5.05 -29.13 4.20
CA ILE A 135 3.81 -29.72 4.72
C ILE A 135 3.74 -31.19 4.28
N ARG A 136 3.51 -32.07 5.25
CA ARG A 136 3.29 -33.49 4.98
C ARG A 136 1.83 -33.73 4.64
N VAL A 137 1.59 -34.55 3.62
CA VAL A 137 0.26 -35.02 3.23
C VAL A 137 0.27 -36.54 3.27
N ARG A 138 -0.66 -37.16 3.99
CA ARG A 138 -0.78 -38.62 4.10
C ARG A 138 -2.22 -39.06 3.85
N PRO A 139 -2.45 -40.31 3.43
CA PRO A 139 -3.78 -40.90 3.47
C PRO A 139 -4.29 -41.02 4.90
N ALA A 140 -5.62 -40.97 5.06
CA ALA A 140 -6.28 -41.39 6.28
C ALA A 140 -6.02 -42.88 6.55
N SER A 141 -5.92 -43.24 7.83
CA SER A 141 -5.73 -44.62 8.29
C SER A 141 -7.00 -45.12 8.99
N THR A 142 -7.18 -46.44 9.10
CA THR A 142 -8.19 -47.01 10.00
C THR A 142 -7.82 -46.86 11.48
N ALA A 143 -6.55 -46.54 11.76
CA ALA A 143 -5.98 -46.41 13.11
C ALA A 143 -5.86 -44.94 13.59
N GLU A 144 -6.70 -44.02 13.08
CA GLU A 144 -6.65 -42.63 13.55
C GLU A 144 -6.93 -42.52 15.05
N ALA A 145 -6.05 -41.83 15.78
CA ALA A 145 -6.13 -41.76 17.24
C ALA A 145 -7.23 -40.80 17.74
N THR A 146 -7.54 -39.73 17.00
CA THR A 146 -8.54 -38.73 17.38
C THR A 146 -9.89 -39.02 16.72
N ALA A 147 -10.97 -38.71 17.44
CA ALA A 147 -12.33 -39.00 16.97
C ALA A 147 -12.67 -38.23 15.67
N TYR A 148 -12.22 -36.98 15.54
CA TYR A 148 -12.48 -36.17 14.34
C TYR A 148 -11.74 -36.65 13.09
N LEU A 149 -10.69 -37.46 13.26
CA LEU A 149 -10.01 -38.11 12.14
C LEU A 149 -10.62 -39.48 11.83
N ARG A 150 -11.17 -40.20 12.83
CA ARG A 150 -11.90 -41.46 12.57
C ARG A 150 -13.23 -41.25 11.88
N ASP A 151 -13.97 -40.22 12.30
CA ASP A 151 -15.28 -39.84 11.76
C ASP A 151 -15.27 -38.35 11.37
N PRO A 152 -14.64 -38.00 10.23
CA PRO A 152 -14.46 -36.62 9.84
C PRO A 152 -15.77 -35.98 9.38
N ARG A 153 -16.05 -34.79 9.91
CA ARG A 153 -17.10 -33.90 9.40
C ARG A 153 -16.45 -32.77 8.61
N PHE A 154 -16.58 -32.84 7.29
CA PHE A 154 -15.95 -31.86 6.40
C PHE A 154 -16.76 -30.57 6.35
N SER A 155 -16.16 -29.49 6.84
CA SER A 155 -16.65 -28.12 6.68
C SER A 155 -16.78 -27.77 5.21
N SER A 156 -17.98 -27.41 4.77
CA SER A 156 -18.23 -26.81 3.46
C SER A 156 -18.35 -25.29 3.53
N CYS A 157 -18.39 -24.68 4.73
CA CYS A 157 -18.42 -23.22 4.87
C CYS A 157 -17.03 -22.60 4.94
N THR A 158 -15.99 -23.34 5.31
CA THR A 158 -14.65 -22.77 5.48
C THR A 158 -13.70 -23.35 4.43
N VAL A 159 -13.00 -22.49 3.71
CA VAL A 159 -12.02 -22.84 2.68
C VAL A 159 -10.65 -22.32 3.11
N PRO A 160 -9.80 -23.19 3.71
CA PRO A 160 -8.46 -22.79 4.11
C PRO A 160 -7.56 -22.58 2.89
N ILE A 161 -6.78 -21.49 2.95
CA ILE A 161 -5.74 -21.15 1.98
C ILE A 161 -4.42 -21.18 2.74
N VAL A 162 -3.76 -22.33 2.70
CA VAL A 162 -2.45 -22.55 3.32
C VAL A 162 -1.39 -22.00 2.39
N TRP A 163 -0.67 -20.99 2.84
CA TRP A 163 0.11 -20.15 1.97
C TRP A 163 1.54 -19.97 2.47
N TYR A 164 2.50 -20.28 1.60
CA TYR A 164 3.91 -20.00 1.83
C TYR A 164 4.20 -18.55 1.42
N PRO A 165 4.55 -17.67 2.38
CA PRO A 165 4.85 -16.28 2.09
C PRO A 165 6.18 -16.12 1.37
N PHE A 166 6.32 -15.04 0.61
CA PHE A 166 7.62 -14.59 0.12
C PHE A 166 8.54 -14.24 1.31
N GLU A 167 9.83 -14.59 1.24
CA GLU A 167 10.79 -14.69 2.37
C GLU A 167 10.99 -13.44 3.24
N ARG A 168 10.34 -12.32 2.93
CA ARG A 168 10.52 -11.02 3.58
C ARG A 168 9.25 -10.54 4.28
N LEU A 169 8.72 -11.38 5.17
CA LEU A 169 7.61 -10.98 6.06
C LEU A 169 8.03 -9.94 7.12
N ASN A 170 9.32 -9.66 7.26
CA ASN A 170 9.86 -8.60 8.12
C ASN A 170 10.03 -7.25 7.41
N ASN A 171 9.59 -7.13 6.15
CA ASN A 171 9.72 -5.91 5.38
C ASN A 171 8.36 -5.47 4.85
N PHE A 172 7.90 -4.31 5.32
CA PHE A 172 6.58 -3.78 5.02
C PHE A 172 6.21 -3.78 3.54
N ALA A 173 7.09 -3.29 2.67
CA ALA A 173 6.80 -3.25 1.24
C ALA A 173 6.68 -4.63 0.61
N HIS A 174 7.48 -5.61 1.05
CA HIS A 174 7.38 -6.98 0.55
C HIS A 174 6.09 -7.65 1.03
N VAL A 175 5.66 -7.41 2.27
CA VAL A 175 4.38 -7.91 2.77
C VAL A 175 3.22 -7.26 2.04
N PHE A 176 3.25 -5.96 1.85
CA PHE A 176 2.22 -5.26 1.10
C PHE A 176 2.15 -5.72 -0.35
N ARG A 177 3.28 -5.64 -1.08
CA ARG A 177 3.34 -5.89 -2.53
C ARG A 177 3.38 -7.38 -2.87
N ASP A 178 4.38 -8.10 -2.38
CA ASP A 178 4.67 -9.45 -2.87
C ASP A 178 3.77 -10.53 -2.24
N ASN A 179 3.06 -10.16 -1.18
CA ASN A 179 2.20 -11.06 -0.43
C ASN A 179 0.73 -10.60 -0.47
N ALA A 180 0.40 -9.53 0.26
CA ALA A 180 -0.98 -9.08 0.45
C ALA A 180 -1.65 -8.67 -0.86
N ALA A 181 -0.99 -7.91 -1.74
CA ALA A 181 -1.60 -7.46 -3.00
C ALA A 181 -1.89 -8.63 -3.94
N LYS A 182 -0.98 -9.61 -4.00
CA LYS A 182 -1.21 -10.83 -4.78
C LYS A 182 -2.38 -11.65 -4.24
N LEU A 183 -2.45 -11.80 -2.92
CA LEU A 183 -3.52 -12.52 -2.25
C LEU A 183 -4.86 -11.81 -2.42
N HIS A 184 -4.93 -10.50 -2.15
CA HIS A 184 -6.09 -9.66 -2.41
C HIS A 184 -6.56 -9.82 -3.84
N GLY A 185 -5.64 -9.73 -4.80
CA GLY A 185 -5.98 -9.94 -6.20
C GLY A 185 -6.54 -11.33 -6.53
N ALA A 186 -6.03 -12.39 -5.89
CA ALA A 186 -6.54 -13.75 -6.10
C ALA A 186 -7.92 -13.96 -5.46
N LEU A 187 -8.17 -13.35 -4.30
CA LEU A 187 -9.45 -13.40 -3.60
C LEU A 187 -10.52 -12.53 -4.27
N ARG A 188 -10.10 -11.41 -4.87
CA ARG A 188 -11.01 -10.45 -5.48
C ARG A 188 -11.73 -11.06 -6.67
N GLY A 189 -13.06 -10.97 -6.66
CA GLY A 189 -13.93 -11.53 -7.70
C GLY A 189 -14.34 -12.98 -7.46
N LEU A 190 -13.89 -13.61 -6.37
CA LEU A 190 -14.39 -14.91 -5.93
C LEU A 190 -15.53 -14.68 -4.92
N PRO A 191 -16.81 -15.00 -5.26
CA PRO A 191 -17.94 -14.72 -4.38
C PRO A 191 -17.83 -15.35 -2.99
N TRP A 192 -17.22 -16.53 -2.92
CA TRP A 192 -17.04 -17.26 -1.66
C TRP A 192 -15.93 -16.66 -0.78
N ALA A 193 -14.90 -16.05 -1.37
CA ALA A 193 -13.66 -15.74 -0.67
C ALA A 193 -13.86 -14.77 0.51
N ASN A 194 -14.71 -13.77 0.36
CA ASN A 194 -14.86 -12.74 1.40
C ASN A 194 -15.40 -13.30 2.73
N ARG A 195 -16.28 -14.31 2.69
CA ARG A 195 -16.91 -14.90 3.87
C ARG A 195 -16.29 -16.22 4.31
N HIS A 196 -15.80 -17.00 3.35
CA HIS A 196 -15.45 -18.40 3.55
C HIS A 196 -13.95 -18.67 3.49
N ALA A 197 -13.14 -17.76 2.93
CA ALA A 197 -11.70 -17.95 2.91
C ALA A 197 -11.10 -17.78 4.30
N LYS A 198 -10.29 -18.76 4.70
CA LYS A 198 -9.44 -18.68 5.89
C LYS A 198 -7.98 -18.63 5.47
N LEU A 199 -7.31 -17.53 5.76
CA LEU A 199 -5.88 -17.40 5.45
C LEU A 199 -5.05 -18.10 6.53
N VAL A 200 -4.17 -19.02 6.10
CA VAL A 200 -3.27 -19.76 6.97
C VAL A 200 -1.83 -19.55 6.49
N VAL A 201 -1.02 -18.84 7.27
CA VAL A 201 0.35 -18.46 6.88
C VAL A 201 1.35 -19.50 7.38
N VAL A 202 2.19 -20.02 6.48
CA VAL A 202 3.27 -20.91 6.89
C VAL A 202 4.45 -20.09 7.40
N THR A 203 4.75 -20.24 8.68
CA THR A 203 5.90 -19.63 9.38
C THR A 203 6.94 -20.70 9.74
N ALA A 204 8.14 -20.28 10.15
CA ALA A 204 9.16 -21.21 10.62
C ALA A 204 8.99 -21.50 12.11
N GLU A 205 9.33 -22.72 12.53
CA GLU A 205 9.46 -23.11 13.95
C GLU A 205 8.20 -22.88 14.81
N GLY A 206 7.03 -22.75 14.18
CA GLY A 206 5.79 -22.43 14.87
C GLY A 206 5.72 -21.01 15.45
N LEU A 207 6.54 -20.10 14.91
CA LEU A 207 6.49 -18.68 15.26
C LEU A 207 5.20 -18.04 14.74
N ASP A 208 4.69 -17.05 15.45
CA ASP A 208 3.63 -16.17 14.96
C ASP A 208 4.18 -15.21 13.87
N VAL A 209 3.28 -14.59 13.10
CA VAL A 209 3.63 -13.45 12.24
C VAL A 209 3.71 -12.17 13.08
N GLU A 210 4.57 -11.23 12.67
CA GLU A 210 4.66 -9.92 13.35
C GLU A 210 3.31 -9.19 13.38
N ALA A 211 3.03 -8.41 14.45
CA ALA A 211 1.72 -7.77 14.64
C ALA A 211 1.25 -6.92 13.44
N TRP A 212 2.14 -6.17 12.80
CA TRP A 212 1.78 -5.38 11.63
C TRP A 212 1.51 -6.23 10.38
N ASN A 213 2.00 -7.49 10.31
CA ASN A 213 1.59 -8.43 9.27
C ASN A 213 0.12 -8.82 9.43
N HIS A 214 -0.33 -9.02 10.68
CA HIS A 214 -1.76 -9.20 10.97
C HIS A 214 -2.54 -7.98 10.50
N GLU A 215 -2.08 -6.77 10.77
CA GLU A 215 -2.77 -5.54 10.33
C GLU A 215 -2.91 -5.43 8.79
N VAL A 216 -1.95 -5.96 8.03
CA VAL A 216 -2.02 -5.94 6.56
C VAL A 216 -2.84 -7.10 6.00
N LEU A 217 -2.70 -8.30 6.56
CA LEU A 217 -3.26 -9.54 6.00
C LEU A 217 -4.66 -9.86 6.52
N GLN A 218 -4.97 -9.55 7.78
CA GLN A 218 -6.27 -9.87 8.38
C GLN A 218 -7.45 -9.22 7.62
N PRO A 219 -7.38 -7.96 7.13
CA PRO A 219 -8.50 -7.34 6.42
C PRO A 219 -8.85 -7.99 5.06
N LEU A 220 -8.06 -8.97 4.60
CA LEU A 220 -8.30 -9.68 3.35
C LEU A 220 -9.39 -10.76 3.49
N THR A 221 -9.66 -11.25 4.72
CA THR A 221 -10.65 -12.29 5.00
C THR A 221 -11.48 -11.93 6.24
N GLN A 222 -12.71 -12.43 6.33
CA GLN A 222 -13.56 -12.25 7.53
C GLN A 222 -13.27 -13.28 8.63
N LEU A 223 -12.52 -14.34 8.30
CA LEU A 223 -12.10 -15.34 9.26
C LEU A 223 -10.73 -14.97 9.86
N GLN A 224 -10.50 -15.37 11.09
CA GLN A 224 -9.23 -15.12 11.80
C GLN A 224 -8.05 -15.75 11.03
N LEU A 225 -7.03 -14.91 10.81
CA LEU A 225 -5.72 -15.28 10.30
C LEU A 225 -5.01 -16.17 11.32
N GLU A 226 -4.51 -17.31 10.88
CA GLU A 226 -3.73 -18.22 11.72
C GLU A 226 -2.38 -18.56 11.08
N THR A 227 -1.40 -18.91 11.91
CA THR A 227 -0.21 -19.60 11.41
C THR A 227 -0.52 -21.07 11.13
N TRP A 228 0.31 -21.71 10.31
CA TRP A 228 0.21 -23.16 10.08
C TRP A 228 0.34 -23.96 11.37
N ALA A 229 1.18 -23.53 12.31
CA ALA A 229 1.36 -24.23 13.58
C ALA A 229 0.10 -24.18 14.44
N ASP A 230 -0.53 -23.01 14.55
CA ASP A 230 -1.76 -22.84 15.33
C ASP A 230 -2.93 -23.55 14.66
N PHE A 231 -3.09 -23.36 13.35
CA PHE A 231 -4.16 -23.96 12.56
C PHE A 231 -4.09 -25.48 12.55
N SER A 232 -2.88 -26.04 12.53
CA SER A 232 -2.66 -27.49 12.55
C SER A 232 -2.53 -28.09 13.94
N SER A 233 -2.62 -27.27 15.00
CA SER A 233 -2.61 -27.78 16.36
C SER A 233 -3.74 -28.78 16.58
N ARG A 234 -3.44 -29.86 17.30
CA ARG A 234 -4.42 -30.91 17.61
C ARG A 234 -5.55 -30.34 18.44
N LEU A 235 -6.79 -30.52 17.99
CA LEU A 235 -7.95 -30.18 18.81
C LEU A 235 -8.05 -31.16 20.00
N PRO A 236 -8.42 -30.66 21.19
CA PRO A 236 -8.77 -31.53 22.31
C PRO A 236 -9.90 -32.51 21.94
N ALA A 237 -9.88 -33.68 22.56
CA ALA A 237 -10.67 -34.84 22.11
C ALA A 237 -12.21 -34.73 22.27
N MET A 238 -12.77 -33.59 22.69
CA MET A 238 -14.20 -33.47 22.98
C MET A 238 -14.97 -32.81 21.82
N ALA A 239 -16.01 -33.49 21.34
CA ALA A 239 -16.95 -32.93 20.37
C ALA A 239 -17.81 -31.82 21.00
N ALA A 240 -18.17 -30.82 20.21
CA ALA A 240 -19.11 -29.78 20.61
C ALA A 240 -20.51 -30.37 20.80
N GLY A 241 -21.18 -30.03 21.91
CA GLY A 241 -22.53 -30.55 22.22
C GLY A 241 -23.61 -30.17 21.19
N ASN A 242 -23.37 -29.14 20.38
CA ASN A 242 -24.28 -28.68 19.31
C ASN A 242 -23.96 -29.29 17.93
N GLY A 243 -22.99 -30.20 17.83
CA GLY A 243 -22.62 -30.83 16.56
C GLY A 243 -21.85 -29.93 15.58
N SER A 244 -21.47 -28.70 15.97
CA SER A 244 -20.75 -27.75 15.12
C SER A 244 -19.23 -28.00 15.02
N GLY A 245 -18.73 -29.15 15.47
CA GLY A 245 -17.32 -29.53 15.41
C GLY A 245 -16.75 -30.04 16.73
N TYR A 246 -15.46 -29.82 16.97
CA TYR A 246 -14.75 -30.18 18.19
C TYR A 246 -14.31 -28.89 18.90
N VAL A 247 -14.65 -28.74 20.18
CA VAL A 247 -14.30 -27.55 20.96
C VAL A 247 -13.15 -27.92 21.88
N PRO A 248 -12.09 -27.10 21.99
CA PRO A 248 -11.06 -27.35 22.97
C PRO A 248 -11.63 -27.49 24.38
N ARG A 249 -11.18 -28.51 25.15
CA ARG A 249 -11.56 -28.68 26.56
C ARG A 249 -11.04 -27.45 27.30
N GLY A 250 -11.97 -26.62 27.78
CA GLY A 250 -11.66 -25.33 28.41
C GLY A 250 -11.90 -24.11 27.53
N TRP A 251 -12.27 -24.22 26.24
CA TRP A 251 -12.51 -23.05 25.38
C TRP A 251 -13.74 -22.23 25.80
N GLN A 252 -14.81 -22.88 26.27
CA GLN A 252 -15.94 -22.15 26.87
C GLN A 252 -15.51 -21.41 28.15
N GLN A 253 -14.64 -22.01 28.95
CA GLN A 253 -14.03 -21.38 30.13
C GLN A 253 -12.96 -20.34 29.77
N GLN A 254 -12.31 -20.44 28.61
CA GLN A 254 -11.27 -19.51 28.17
C GLN A 254 -11.88 -18.36 27.37
N GLN A 255 -13.03 -18.51 26.72
CA GLN A 255 -13.80 -17.36 26.24
C GLN A 255 -14.42 -16.62 27.42
N GLN A 256 -15.03 -17.31 28.39
CA GLN A 256 -15.56 -16.68 29.61
C GLN A 256 -14.45 -16.06 30.47
N GLY A 257 -13.35 -16.78 30.68
CA GLY A 257 -12.19 -16.32 31.45
C GLY A 257 -11.29 -15.34 30.71
N ALA A 258 -11.20 -15.37 29.38
CA ALA A 258 -10.54 -14.28 28.63
C ALA A 258 -11.45 -13.05 28.57
N THR A 259 -12.78 -13.18 28.51
CA THR A 259 -13.64 -12.00 28.67
C THR A 259 -13.48 -11.37 30.06
N GLU A 260 -13.29 -12.15 31.13
CA GLU A 260 -13.10 -11.64 32.49
C GLU A 260 -11.66 -11.15 32.74
N ALA A 261 -10.62 -11.91 32.40
CA ALA A 261 -9.22 -11.51 32.59
C ALA A 261 -8.77 -10.40 31.64
N VAL A 262 -9.33 -10.34 30.42
CA VAL A 262 -9.13 -9.20 29.52
C VAL A 262 -9.98 -8.02 29.97
N ALA A 263 -11.16 -8.21 30.59
CA ALA A 263 -11.87 -7.09 31.23
C ALA A 263 -11.09 -6.51 32.43
N GLU A 264 -10.45 -7.35 33.26
CA GLU A 264 -9.63 -6.88 34.38
C GLU A 264 -8.31 -6.24 33.92
N ALA A 265 -7.62 -6.81 32.92
CA ALA A 265 -6.41 -6.20 32.34
C ALA A 265 -6.71 -4.93 31.53
N ARG A 266 -7.93 -4.76 30.99
CA ARG A 266 -8.37 -3.57 30.22
C ARG A 266 -8.78 -2.38 31.08
N ILE A 267 -8.97 -2.53 32.39
CA ILE A 267 -9.31 -1.39 33.27
C ILE A 267 -8.07 -0.52 33.57
N VAL A 268 -6.84 -1.03 33.37
CA VAL A 268 -5.61 -0.30 33.73
C VAL A 268 -5.06 0.59 32.60
N GLU A 269 -5.45 0.38 31.35
CA GLU A 269 -5.11 1.27 30.22
C GLU A 269 -6.37 1.59 29.40
N GLY A 270 -6.99 2.74 29.69
CA GLY A 270 -8.33 3.15 29.23
C GLY A 270 -8.52 3.41 27.74
N SER A 271 -8.10 2.50 26.86
CA SER A 271 -8.49 2.51 25.45
C SER A 271 -8.21 1.15 24.83
N LEU A 272 -9.26 0.40 24.54
CA LEU A 272 -9.49 -0.34 23.31
C LEU A 272 -10.80 -1.10 23.50
N GLN A 273 -11.82 -0.72 22.72
CA GLN A 273 -13.05 -1.48 22.59
C GLN A 273 -12.69 -2.97 22.44
N ALA A 274 -13.44 -3.86 23.08
CA ALA A 274 -13.27 -5.29 22.90
C ALA A 274 -13.41 -5.59 21.41
N GLU A 275 -12.28 -5.68 20.70
CA GLU A 275 -12.26 -6.13 19.32
C GLU A 275 -12.86 -7.53 19.36
N GLU A 276 -14.08 -7.62 18.85
CA GLU A 276 -14.81 -8.85 18.72
C GLU A 276 -13.91 -9.80 17.93
N SER A 277 -13.40 -10.82 18.62
CA SER A 277 -12.44 -11.74 18.02
C SER A 277 -13.07 -12.34 16.78
N LEU A 278 -12.42 -12.17 15.63
CA LEU A 278 -12.94 -12.70 14.37
C LEU A 278 -13.16 -14.21 14.49
N PRO A 279 -14.20 -14.75 13.84
CA PRO A 279 -14.50 -16.17 13.94
C PRO A 279 -13.38 -17.02 13.32
N MET A 280 -13.05 -18.11 13.98
CA MET A 280 -12.02 -19.07 13.53
C MET A 280 -12.45 -19.85 12.28
N SER A 281 -13.75 -19.99 12.05
CA SER A 281 -14.36 -20.63 10.87
C SER A 281 -15.72 -20.00 10.59
N ALA A 282 -16.24 -20.17 9.38
CA ALA A 282 -17.54 -19.65 9.00
C ALA A 282 -18.70 -20.35 9.75
N GLU A 283 -18.49 -21.60 10.18
CA GLU A 283 -19.42 -22.35 11.05
C GLU A 283 -19.40 -21.89 12.51
N GLY A 284 -18.42 -21.08 12.90
CA GLY A 284 -18.10 -20.79 14.29
C GLY A 284 -17.15 -21.82 14.92
N GLY A 285 -16.33 -21.36 15.86
CA GLY A 285 -15.33 -22.20 16.54
C GLY A 285 -14.22 -22.73 15.62
N SER A 286 -13.42 -23.66 16.13
CA SER A 286 -12.29 -24.26 15.39
C SER A 286 -12.75 -25.46 14.54
N GLN A 287 -12.28 -25.51 13.28
CA GLN A 287 -12.48 -26.66 12.38
C GLN A 287 -11.14 -27.29 12.02
N ARG A 288 -11.14 -28.59 11.72
CA ARG A 288 -9.94 -29.30 11.23
C ARG A 288 -10.17 -30.10 9.96
N CYS A 289 -11.42 -30.37 9.59
CA CYS A 289 -11.76 -31.13 8.40
C CYS A 289 -12.54 -30.24 7.45
N PHE A 290 -12.12 -30.20 6.18
CA PHE A 290 -12.60 -29.26 5.18
C PHE A 290 -12.90 -29.98 3.88
N LYS A 291 -14.01 -29.60 3.25
CA LYS A 291 -14.40 -30.11 1.94
C LYS A 291 -13.41 -29.71 0.86
N THR A 292 -12.89 -28.47 0.94
CA THR A 292 -11.90 -27.92 0.01
C THR A 292 -10.82 -27.16 0.76
N MET A 293 -9.56 -27.36 0.37
CA MET A 293 -8.40 -26.61 0.86
C MET A 293 -7.47 -26.28 -0.31
N PHE A 294 -6.86 -25.10 -0.29
CA PHE A 294 -5.78 -24.74 -1.21
C PHE A 294 -4.44 -24.69 -0.46
N VAL A 295 -3.41 -25.31 -1.03
CA VAL A 295 -2.03 -25.20 -0.53
C VAL A 295 -1.15 -24.56 -1.60
N CYS A 296 -0.58 -23.39 -1.30
CA CYS A 296 0.14 -22.55 -2.26
C CYS A 296 1.65 -22.53 -1.94
N PRO A 297 2.44 -23.52 -2.39
CA PRO A 297 3.86 -23.68 -2.02
C PRO A 297 4.79 -22.62 -2.62
N ALA A 298 4.40 -22.00 -3.73
CA ALA A 298 5.21 -21.01 -4.45
C ALA A 298 4.60 -19.60 -4.35
N GLY A 299 3.81 -19.35 -3.31
CA GLY A 299 2.92 -18.18 -3.27
C GLY A 299 1.91 -18.21 -4.41
N LEU A 300 1.50 -17.02 -4.87
CA LEU A 300 0.56 -16.86 -5.97
C LEU A 300 1.30 -16.35 -7.21
N SER A 301 1.16 -17.07 -8.33
CA SER A 301 1.71 -16.71 -9.62
C SER A 301 0.78 -15.74 -10.35
N ARG A 302 0.64 -14.52 -9.82
CA ARG A 302 -0.06 -13.44 -10.52
C ARG A 302 0.93 -12.45 -11.12
N SER A 303 0.63 -12.04 -12.34
CA SER A 303 1.32 -10.96 -13.06
C SER A 303 0.71 -9.59 -12.77
N VAL A 304 -0.37 -9.52 -11.98
CA VAL A 304 -1.06 -8.28 -11.64
C VAL A 304 -1.04 -8.11 -10.14
N TRP A 305 -0.64 -6.92 -9.70
CA TRP A 305 -0.62 -6.49 -8.31
C TRP A 305 -1.61 -5.33 -8.16
N PRO A 306 -2.83 -5.56 -7.65
CA PRO A 306 -3.78 -4.48 -7.36
C PRO A 306 -3.34 -3.73 -6.09
N LEU A 307 -2.24 -2.98 -6.21
CA LEU A 307 -1.53 -2.36 -5.09
C LEU A 307 -2.34 -1.20 -4.52
N HIS A 308 -2.82 -0.33 -5.41
CA HIS A 308 -3.61 0.81 -4.99
C HIS A 308 -4.98 0.37 -4.45
N ASP A 309 -5.66 -0.57 -5.12
CA ASP A 309 -6.93 -1.12 -4.64
C ASP A 309 -6.79 -1.81 -3.27
N LEU A 310 -5.70 -2.57 -3.03
CA LEU A 310 -5.39 -3.07 -1.70
C LEU A 310 -5.22 -1.93 -0.69
N GLY A 311 -4.49 -0.88 -1.04
CA GLY A 311 -4.26 0.26 -0.17
C GLY A 311 -5.57 0.96 0.22
N LEU A 312 -6.45 1.21 -0.74
CA LEU A 312 -7.78 1.78 -0.51
C LEU A 312 -8.66 0.86 0.35
N ARG A 313 -8.59 -0.46 0.17
CA ARG A 313 -9.29 -1.43 1.03
C ARG A 313 -8.83 -1.32 2.48
N LEU A 314 -7.52 -1.23 2.71
CA LEU A 314 -6.95 -1.11 4.05
C LEU A 314 -7.32 0.23 4.70
N VAL A 315 -7.23 1.34 3.97
CA VAL A 315 -7.71 2.65 4.42
C VAL A 315 -9.17 2.59 4.84
N LYS A 316 -10.04 1.97 4.02
CA LYS A 316 -11.45 1.80 4.34
C LYS A 316 -11.64 0.99 5.62
N HIS A 317 -10.93 -0.13 5.77
CA HIS A 317 -11.00 -0.98 6.95
C HIS A 317 -10.59 -0.25 8.24
N TYR A 318 -9.53 0.56 8.17
CA TYR A 318 -9.00 1.29 9.33
C TYR A 318 -9.54 2.71 9.49
N SER A 319 -10.52 3.13 8.67
CA SER A 319 -10.99 4.53 8.61
C SER A 319 -11.41 5.10 9.97
N SER A 320 -12.00 4.30 10.87
CA SER A 320 -12.36 4.71 12.23
C SER A 320 -11.15 4.96 13.16
N LYS A 321 -10.00 4.35 12.88
CA LYS A 321 -8.76 4.48 13.66
C LYS A 321 -7.82 5.57 13.10
N LEU A 322 -8.02 5.98 11.85
CA LEU A 322 -7.15 6.97 11.19
C LEU A 322 -7.15 8.34 11.87
N PRO A 323 -8.27 8.90 12.37
CA PRO A 323 -8.24 10.18 13.07
C PRO A 323 -7.33 10.16 14.31
N GLN A 324 -7.36 9.09 15.10
CA GLN A 324 -6.53 8.95 16.30
C GLN A 324 -5.05 8.75 15.98
N ALA A 325 -4.75 7.94 14.95
CA ALA A 325 -3.39 7.77 14.44
C ALA A 325 -2.88 9.09 13.80
N GLY A 326 -3.77 9.82 13.14
CA GLY A 326 -3.58 11.16 12.67
C GLY A 326 -3.29 12.11 13.82
N GLU A 327 -3.99 12.07 14.94
CA GLU A 327 -3.69 12.98 16.05
C GLU A 327 -2.30 12.74 16.65
N THR A 328 -1.88 11.49 16.80
CA THR A 328 -0.55 11.17 17.33
C THR A 328 0.59 11.51 16.38
N SER A 329 0.41 11.28 15.06
CA SER A 329 1.44 11.57 14.05
C SER A 329 1.36 12.99 13.47
N THR A 330 0.17 13.58 13.48
CA THR A 330 -0.18 14.80 12.77
C THR A 330 -0.93 15.84 13.61
N ALA A 331 -1.38 15.63 14.87
CA ALA A 331 -2.08 16.73 15.58
C ALA A 331 -1.18 17.95 15.79
N GLY A 332 0.12 17.74 15.99
CA GLY A 332 1.10 18.83 15.96
C GLY A 332 1.08 19.56 14.62
N TRP A 333 1.06 18.78 13.53
CA TRP A 333 1.01 19.29 12.17
C TRP A 333 -0.33 19.93 11.79
N GLN A 334 -1.48 19.29 11.95
CA GLN A 334 -2.79 19.84 11.63
C GLN A 334 -3.06 21.14 12.39
N ARG A 335 -2.59 21.25 13.64
CA ARG A 335 -2.62 22.53 14.38
C ARG A 335 -1.70 23.57 13.74
N GLN A 336 -0.48 23.20 13.37
CA GLN A 336 0.43 24.08 12.63
C GLN A 336 -0.16 24.48 11.27
N TRP A 337 -0.86 23.56 10.59
CA TRP A 337 -1.49 23.75 9.29
C TRP A 337 -2.64 24.74 9.37
N ARG A 338 -3.55 24.55 10.34
CA ARG A 338 -4.62 25.52 10.62
C ARG A 338 -4.04 26.89 10.95
N ARG A 339 -3.03 26.97 11.81
CA ARG A 339 -2.35 28.24 12.12
C ARG A 339 -1.72 28.89 10.90
N GLN A 340 -1.00 28.14 10.06
CA GLN A 340 -0.41 28.69 8.85
C GLN A 340 -1.46 29.15 7.82
N ALA A 341 -2.57 28.41 7.70
CA ALA A 341 -3.68 28.81 6.86
C ALA A 341 -4.38 30.07 7.39
N GLU A 342 -4.58 30.16 8.70
CA GLU A 342 -5.10 31.35 9.40
C GLU A 342 -4.16 32.55 9.24
N ASP A 343 -2.85 32.37 9.46
CA ASP A 343 -1.83 33.41 9.30
C ASP A 343 -1.78 33.91 7.84
N TRP A 344 -1.90 33.00 6.87
CA TRP A 344 -1.93 33.35 5.46
C TRP A 344 -3.22 34.11 5.08
N GLN A 345 -4.37 33.67 5.57
CA GLN A 345 -5.63 34.40 5.41
C GLN A 345 -5.55 35.80 6.03
N LEU A 346 -4.93 35.91 7.21
CA LEU A 346 -4.71 37.19 7.88
C LEU A 346 -3.80 38.09 7.05
N GLN A 347 -2.72 37.54 6.48
CA GLN A 347 -1.80 38.30 5.62
C GLN A 347 -2.49 38.79 4.33
N GLN A 348 -3.32 37.96 3.70
CA GLN A 348 -4.16 38.37 2.56
C GLN A 348 -5.11 39.51 2.94
N GLN A 349 -5.75 39.41 4.11
CA GLN A 349 -6.67 40.42 4.58
C GLN A 349 -5.95 41.75 4.89
N GLN A 350 -4.75 41.69 5.47
CA GLN A 350 -3.91 42.88 5.71
C GLN A 350 -3.48 43.53 4.40
N GLN A 351 -3.11 42.74 3.38
CA GLN A 351 -2.73 43.26 2.07
C GLN A 351 -3.90 43.99 1.40
N GLN A 352 -5.10 43.40 1.42
CA GLN A 352 -6.32 44.05 0.91
C GLN A 352 -6.65 45.34 1.66
N GLN A 353 -6.46 45.38 2.99
CA GLN A 353 -6.67 46.60 3.77
C GLN A 353 -5.63 47.69 3.42
N GLN A 354 -4.38 47.33 3.20
CA GLN A 354 -3.35 48.29 2.76
C GLN A 354 -3.66 48.86 1.37
N GLU A 355 -4.11 48.02 0.44
CA GLU A 355 -4.54 48.46 -0.90
C GLU A 355 -5.74 49.42 -0.81
N GLN A 356 -6.74 49.11 0.04
CA GLN A 356 -7.87 50.03 0.27
C GLN A 356 -7.45 51.35 0.91
N GLN A 357 -6.51 51.33 1.87
CA GLN A 357 -5.99 52.55 2.49
C GLN A 357 -5.19 53.40 1.49
N GLN A 358 -4.40 52.77 0.62
CA GLN A 358 -3.69 53.49 -0.45
C GLN A 358 -4.68 54.13 -1.43
N GLN A 359 -5.78 53.46 -1.75
CA GLN A 359 -6.84 54.03 -2.58
C GLN A 359 -7.53 55.20 -1.89
N GLN A 360 -7.84 55.11 -0.58
CA GLN A 360 -8.48 56.20 0.17
C GLN A 360 -7.55 57.40 0.44
N GLY A 361 -6.24 57.19 0.49
CA GLY A 361 -5.24 58.24 0.68
C GLY A 361 -4.89 59.03 -0.58
N GLN A 362 -5.39 58.64 -1.76
CA GLN A 362 -5.21 59.42 -2.97
C GLN A 362 -6.01 60.72 -2.90
N PRO A 363 -5.44 61.88 -3.27
CA PRO A 363 -6.15 63.14 -3.33
C PRO A 363 -7.43 62.98 -4.17
N PRO A 364 -8.57 63.58 -3.77
CA PRO A 364 -9.84 63.45 -4.50
C PRO A 364 -9.71 63.70 -6.01
N GLN A 365 -8.81 64.61 -6.41
CA GLN A 365 -8.50 64.90 -7.83
C GLN A 365 -7.91 63.71 -8.61
N GLN A 366 -7.12 62.83 -7.98
CA GLN A 366 -6.59 61.64 -8.66
C GLN A 366 -7.64 60.52 -8.74
N GLN A 367 -8.52 60.41 -7.75
CA GLN A 367 -9.66 59.48 -7.82
C GLN A 367 -10.66 59.89 -8.89
N GLU A 368 -10.92 61.19 -9.08
CA GLU A 368 -11.78 61.70 -10.15
C GLU A 368 -11.17 61.41 -11.53
N GLN A 369 -9.88 61.66 -11.75
CA GLN A 369 -9.20 61.33 -13.01
C GLN A 369 -9.21 59.83 -13.33
N GLN A 370 -8.97 58.96 -12.34
CA GLN A 370 -9.03 57.51 -12.55
C GLN A 370 -10.45 57.04 -12.84
N ARG A 371 -11.47 57.62 -12.20
CA ARG A 371 -12.88 57.31 -12.49
C ARG A 371 -13.30 57.80 -13.87
N GLU A 372 -12.82 58.95 -14.30
CA GLU A 372 -13.04 59.46 -15.67
C GLU A 372 -12.36 58.55 -16.70
N GLU A 373 -11.10 58.13 -16.50
CA GLU A 373 -10.43 57.17 -17.40
C GLU A 373 -11.13 55.80 -17.42
N GLU A 374 -11.59 55.27 -16.29
CA GLU A 374 -12.34 54.00 -16.24
C GLU A 374 -13.72 54.12 -16.91
N GLN A 375 -14.39 55.28 -16.78
CA GLN A 375 -15.64 55.54 -17.49
C GLN A 375 -15.43 55.73 -18.99
N GLU A 376 -14.33 56.36 -19.41
CA GLU A 376 -14.01 56.54 -20.83
C GLU A 376 -13.64 55.20 -21.49
N GLN A 377 -12.90 54.33 -20.78
CA GLN A 377 -12.60 52.97 -21.23
C GLN A 377 -13.85 52.07 -21.25
N ARG A 378 -14.80 52.24 -20.31
CA ARG A 378 -16.08 51.53 -20.35
C ARG A 378 -17.06 52.08 -21.40
N GLY A 379 -16.97 53.37 -21.74
CA GLY A 379 -17.82 54.04 -22.72
C GLY A 379 -17.51 53.70 -24.17
N ALA A 380 -16.26 53.34 -24.49
CA ALA A 380 -15.85 53.03 -25.86
C ALA A 380 -16.14 51.59 -26.33
N GLY A 381 -16.72 50.73 -25.48
CA GLY A 381 -16.91 49.28 -25.76
C GLY A 381 -18.35 48.79 -25.89
N ILE A 382 -19.36 49.65 -25.77
CA ILE A 382 -20.77 49.24 -25.79
C ILE A 382 -21.34 49.43 -27.20
N ASP A 383 -21.15 48.44 -28.09
CA ASP A 383 -22.13 48.23 -29.19
C ASP A 383 -22.07 46.89 -29.95
N ARG A 384 -21.21 45.93 -29.60
CA ARG A 384 -21.22 44.61 -30.26
C ARG A 384 -20.85 43.46 -29.35
N GLN A 385 -21.79 42.97 -28.54
CA GLN A 385 -21.90 41.54 -28.19
C GLN A 385 -23.19 41.25 -27.42
N ALA A 386 -24.30 41.23 -28.15
CA ALA A 386 -25.49 40.52 -27.74
C ALA A 386 -25.25 39.02 -27.95
N GLY A 387 -25.37 38.23 -26.87
CA GLY A 387 -25.84 36.84 -27.00
C GLY A 387 -24.83 35.72 -26.81
N ILE A 388 -24.03 35.71 -25.73
CA ILE A 388 -23.62 34.46 -25.08
C ILE A 388 -23.67 34.66 -23.57
N VAL A 389 -24.72 34.15 -22.93
CA VAL A 389 -24.82 34.06 -21.47
C VAL A 389 -23.86 32.93 -21.04
N ALA A 390 -22.58 33.26 -20.96
CA ALA A 390 -21.58 32.39 -20.36
C ALA A 390 -21.93 32.26 -18.87
N SER A 391 -22.27 31.05 -18.46
CA SER A 391 -22.49 30.66 -17.08
C SER A 391 -21.33 31.19 -16.24
N GLY A 392 -21.61 32.08 -15.29
CA GLY A 392 -20.60 32.78 -14.51
C GLY A 392 -19.61 31.82 -13.88
N ALA A 393 -18.41 31.74 -14.46
CA ALA A 393 -17.28 31.07 -13.84
C ALA A 393 -16.95 31.87 -12.58
N SER A 394 -17.26 31.29 -11.42
CA SER A 394 -16.75 31.82 -10.15
C SER A 394 -15.24 32.04 -10.31
N PRO A 395 -14.68 33.19 -9.87
CA PRO A 395 -13.25 33.45 -9.98
C PRO A 395 -12.52 32.23 -9.43
N ALA A 396 -11.72 31.59 -10.29
CA ALA A 396 -11.09 30.31 -9.98
C ALA A 396 -10.25 30.48 -8.71
N GLY A 397 -10.81 30.02 -7.59
CA GLY A 397 -10.17 30.16 -6.29
C GLY A 397 -8.82 29.48 -6.33
N LYS A 398 -7.80 30.15 -5.78
CA LYS A 398 -6.47 29.58 -5.65
C LYS A 398 -6.53 28.26 -4.88
N ARG A 399 -6.13 27.16 -5.51
CA ARG A 399 -6.12 25.82 -4.88
C ARG A 399 -4.83 25.62 -4.10
N VAL A 400 -4.92 24.92 -2.96
CA VAL A 400 -3.77 24.57 -2.12
C VAL A 400 -3.45 23.09 -2.28
N LEU A 401 -2.22 22.77 -2.66
CA LEU A 401 -1.67 21.41 -2.71
C LEU A 401 -1.05 21.03 -1.37
N ARG A 402 -1.50 19.94 -0.76
CA ARG A 402 -0.93 19.40 0.48
C ARG A 402 0.27 18.50 0.15
N VAL A 403 1.47 18.97 0.45
CA VAL A 403 2.73 18.27 0.18
C VAL A 403 3.30 17.73 1.48
N LEU A 404 3.42 16.42 1.60
CA LEU A 404 3.88 15.77 2.82
C LEU A 404 5.21 15.05 2.59
N PHE A 405 6.22 15.44 3.36
CA PHE A 405 7.54 14.86 3.39
C PHE A 405 7.60 13.73 4.42
N GLN A 406 8.09 12.58 4.00
CA GLN A 406 8.20 11.42 4.85
C GLN A 406 9.46 11.49 5.71
N ARG A 407 9.29 11.48 7.03
CA ARG A 407 10.36 11.25 8.01
C ARG A 407 10.48 9.76 8.32
N ARG A 408 11.69 9.22 8.31
CA ARG A 408 11.94 7.85 8.76
C ARG A 408 12.37 7.86 10.22
N SER A 409 12.04 6.78 10.93
CA SER A 409 12.48 6.55 12.32
C SER A 409 13.96 6.12 12.42
N SER A 410 14.56 5.63 11.34
CA SER A 410 15.97 5.24 11.27
C SER A 410 16.89 6.45 11.00
N PRO A 411 18.15 6.49 11.46
CA PRO A 411 19.08 7.58 11.12
C PRO A 411 19.54 7.60 9.64
N ASP A 412 19.19 6.56 8.89
CA ASP A 412 19.55 6.35 7.48
C ASP A 412 18.40 6.70 6.54
N ARG A 413 18.77 7.01 5.29
CA ARG A 413 17.86 7.44 4.21
C ARG A 413 17.01 8.65 4.61
N GLN A 414 17.65 9.62 5.25
CA GLN A 414 17.05 10.87 5.66
C GLN A 414 17.15 11.95 4.59
N LEU A 415 16.19 12.88 4.60
CA LEU A 415 16.26 14.13 3.86
C LEU A 415 16.85 15.21 4.77
N ILE A 416 18.17 15.43 4.70
CA ILE A 416 18.90 16.18 5.73
C ILE A 416 18.67 17.69 5.69
N ASN A 417 18.00 18.20 4.65
CA ASN A 417 17.61 19.61 4.51
C ASN A 417 16.08 19.79 4.45
N VAL A 418 15.29 18.89 5.05
CA VAL A 418 13.82 18.97 5.02
C VAL A 418 13.28 20.32 5.52
N LYS A 419 13.87 20.92 6.57
CA LYS A 419 13.44 22.24 7.08
C LYS A 419 13.49 23.33 6.00
N GLU A 420 14.60 23.41 5.28
CA GLU A 420 14.81 24.36 4.17
C GLU A 420 13.80 24.12 3.04
N LEU A 421 13.49 22.86 2.74
CA LEU A 421 12.52 22.49 1.71
C LEU A 421 11.10 22.85 2.12
N LEU A 422 10.72 22.64 3.38
CA LEU A 422 9.40 23.03 3.90
C LEU A 422 9.17 24.54 3.79
N GLU A 423 10.17 25.34 4.12
CA GLU A 423 10.08 26.80 3.99
C GLU A 423 9.92 27.25 2.53
N GLN A 424 10.69 26.68 1.61
CA GLN A 424 10.59 27.02 0.18
C GLN A 424 9.27 26.52 -0.43
N CYS A 425 8.81 25.35 -0.01
CA CYS A 425 7.56 24.74 -0.44
C CYS A 425 6.34 25.54 0.02
N ASN A 426 6.30 26.02 1.27
CA ASN A 426 5.20 26.86 1.76
C ASN A 426 5.16 28.26 1.12
N ARG A 427 6.28 28.71 0.52
CA ARG A 427 6.31 29.96 -0.28
C ARG A 427 6.01 29.75 -1.76
N TRP A 428 5.93 28.49 -2.20
CA TRP A 428 5.76 28.18 -3.61
C TRP A 428 4.36 28.54 -4.10
N GLN A 429 4.33 29.21 -5.23
CA GLN A 429 3.13 29.52 -6.00
C GLN A 429 3.40 29.14 -7.44
N PHE A 430 2.37 28.62 -8.11
CA PHE A 430 2.49 28.13 -9.47
C PHE A 430 1.18 28.33 -10.21
N GLU A 431 1.26 28.85 -11.44
CA GLU A 431 0.13 28.91 -12.35
C GLU A 431 0.32 27.79 -13.37
N THR A 432 -0.64 26.86 -13.42
CA THR A 432 -0.57 25.77 -14.40
C THR A 432 -0.78 26.30 -15.82
N THR A 433 -0.43 25.50 -16.82
CA THR A 433 -0.73 25.81 -18.23
C THR A 433 -2.21 26.02 -18.51
N SER A 434 -3.10 25.54 -17.64
CA SER A 434 -4.55 25.76 -17.73
C SER A 434 -5.03 27.06 -17.07
N GLY A 435 -4.13 27.85 -16.47
CA GLY A 435 -4.44 29.07 -15.72
C GLY A 435 -4.85 28.84 -14.26
N GLU A 436 -4.84 27.59 -13.77
CA GLU A 436 -5.11 27.29 -12.36
C GLU A 436 -3.99 27.83 -11.47
N GLN A 437 -4.35 28.71 -10.54
CA GLN A 437 -3.44 29.25 -9.53
C GLN A 437 -3.32 28.29 -8.35
N LEU A 438 -2.10 27.86 -8.06
CA LEU A 438 -1.77 26.91 -6.99
C LEU A 438 -0.86 27.55 -5.95
N ALA A 439 -1.09 27.21 -4.69
CA ALA A 439 -0.09 27.27 -3.62
C ALA A 439 0.19 25.86 -3.11
N ALA A 440 1.28 25.68 -2.37
CA ALA A 440 1.46 24.49 -1.57
C ALA A 440 1.37 24.80 -0.09
N SER A 441 0.93 23.78 0.65
CA SER A 441 1.09 23.71 2.09
C SER A 441 1.81 22.44 2.45
N CYS A 442 2.97 22.61 3.09
CA CYS A 442 4.00 21.59 3.13
C CYS A 442 4.39 21.25 4.56
N ALA A 443 4.57 19.96 4.82
CA ALA A 443 4.96 19.47 6.13
C ALA A 443 5.69 18.15 6.12
N GLU A 444 6.25 17.78 7.26
CA GLU A 444 6.92 16.51 7.48
C GLU A 444 6.08 15.65 8.42
N ALA A 445 5.95 14.34 8.13
CA ALA A 445 5.34 13.39 9.04
C ALA A 445 6.14 12.09 9.13
N GLU A 446 6.18 11.52 10.33
CA GLU A 446 6.80 10.22 10.57
C GLU A 446 5.81 9.08 10.30
N THR A 447 6.24 8.09 9.54
CA THR A 447 5.46 6.89 9.22
C THR A 447 5.99 5.68 10.00
N ALA A 448 5.94 5.74 11.32
CA ALA A 448 6.53 4.72 12.20
C ALA A 448 5.71 3.42 12.26
N SER A 449 4.43 3.49 11.90
CA SER A 449 3.49 2.37 11.91
C SER A 449 2.64 2.35 10.64
N LEU A 450 1.89 1.28 10.44
CA LEU A 450 0.93 1.16 9.34
C LEU A 450 -0.10 2.29 9.38
N LEU A 451 -0.76 2.50 10.53
CA LEU A 451 -1.81 3.51 10.68
C LEU A 451 -1.30 4.94 10.50
N THR A 452 -0.11 5.26 11.01
CA THR A 452 0.50 6.59 10.81
C THR A 452 0.91 6.79 9.35
N GLY A 453 1.39 5.74 8.67
CA GLY A 453 1.63 5.75 7.22
C GLY A 453 0.37 5.98 6.40
N MET A 454 -0.73 5.28 6.72
CA MET A 454 -2.03 5.48 6.04
C MET A 454 -2.57 6.89 6.27
N ALA A 455 -2.56 7.39 7.50
CA ALA A 455 -3.04 8.73 7.83
C ALA A 455 -2.25 9.80 7.04
N ALA A 456 -0.91 9.72 7.05
CA ALA A 456 -0.06 10.66 6.33
C ALA A 456 -0.31 10.60 4.80
N ALA A 457 -0.50 9.42 4.22
CA ALA A 457 -0.78 9.25 2.81
C ALA A 457 -2.16 9.79 2.40
N GLN A 458 -3.18 9.61 3.24
CA GLN A 458 -4.54 10.10 2.98
C GLN A 458 -4.65 11.63 3.04
N GLU A 459 -3.84 12.28 3.88
CA GLU A 459 -3.78 13.75 3.98
C GLU A 459 -3.01 14.40 2.82
N ALA A 460 -2.16 13.65 2.12
CA ALA A 460 -1.31 14.18 1.06
C ALA A 460 -2.04 14.26 -0.30
N ASP A 461 -1.82 15.37 -1.00
CA ASP A 461 -2.00 15.45 -2.46
C ASP A 461 -0.70 15.05 -3.17
N VAL A 462 0.44 15.38 -2.56
CA VAL A 462 1.78 14.94 -2.95
C VAL A 462 2.51 14.36 -1.75
N PHE A 463 2.97 13.10 -1.84
CA PHE A 463 3.79 12.45 -0.81
C PHE A 463 5.23 12.32 -1.30
N VAL A 464 6.16 12.95 -0.60
CA VAL A 464 7.59 12.97 -0.95
C VAL A 464 8.34 12.09 0.04
N GLY A 465 9.12 11.13 -0.43
CA GLY A 465 9.90 10.31 0.50
C GLY A 465 11.08 9.59 -0.09
N MET A 466 11.94 9.11 0.81
CA MET A 466 13.18 8.43 0.47
C MET A 466 12.94 6.95 0.16
N HIS A 467 13.55 6.46 -0.93
CA HIS A 467 13.42 5.09 -1.39
C HIS A 467 13.57 4.07 -0.25
N GLY A 468 12.59 3.18 -0.13
CA GLY A 468 12.62 2.09 0.86
C GLY A 468 11.26 1.47 1.10
N ALA A 469 11.16 0.63 2.13
CA ALA A 469 9.93 -0.10 2.43
C ALA A 469 8.73 0.84 2.67
N ASN A 470 8.98 2.00 3.29
CA ASN A 470 7.93 2.97 3.61
C ASN A 470 7.31 3.64 2.37
N MET A 471 7.88 3.47 1.17
CA MET A 471 7.24 3.96 -0.05
C MET A 471 6.00 3.18 -0.42
N ALA A 472 5.80 1.99 0.15
CA ALA A 472 4.52 1.30 0.05
C ALA A 472 3.34 2.12 0.63
N ASN A 473 3.61 3.11 1.49
CA ASN A 473 2.58 4.04 1.94
C ASN A 473 1.98 4.88 0.80
N GLY A 474 2.70 5.06 -0.32
CA GLY A 474 2.19 5.77 -1.49
C GLY A 474 0.93 5.12 -2.09
N TRP A 475 0.74 3.80 -1.91
CA TRP A 475 -0.49 3.11 -2.34
C TRP A 475 -1.67 3.31 -1.38
N PHE A 476 -1.48 3.95 -0.23
CA PHE A 476 -2.56 4.43 0.62
C PHE A 476 -3.00 5.84 0.26
N MET A 477 -2.50 6.46 -0.79
CA MET A 477 -2.94 7.81 -1.17
C MET A 477 -4.35 7.78 -1.77
N ARG A 478 -4.97 8.95 -1.91
CA ARG A 478 -6.26 9.08 -2.61
C ARG A 478 -6.05 8.97 -4.14
N PRO A 479 -7.06 8.56 -4.91
CA PRO A 479 -7.00 8.62 -6.36
C PRO A 479 -6.66 10.03 -6.87
N GLY A 480 -5.75 10.11 -7.84
CA GLY A 480 -5.25 11.36 -8.42
C GLY A 480 -4.07 11.99 -7.65
N SER A 481 -3.68 11.43 -6.50
CA SER A 481 -2.53 11.94 -5.76
C SER A 481 -1.19 11.50 -6.37
N SER A 482 -0.12 12.23 -6.03
CA SER A 482 1.24 12.01 -6.53
C SER A 482 2.21 11.51 -5.46
N MET A 483 2.98 10.48 -5.78
CA MET A 483 4.09 9.96 -4.98
C MET A 483 5.41 10.40 -5.63
N ILE A 484 6.26 11.14 -4.91
CA ILE A 484 7.61 11.51 -5.35
C ILE A 484 8.63 10.70 -4.56
N GLU A 485 9.27 9.76 -5.24
CA GLU A 485 10.30 8.91 -4.68
C GLU A 485 11.71 9.48 -4.92
N LEU A 486 12.47 9.61 -3.84
CA LEU A 486 13.84 10.12 -3.84
C LEU A 486 14.83 8.96 -3.71
N GLN A 487 15.76 8.84 -4.64
CA GLN A 487 16.80 7.82 -4.62
C GLN A 487 18.18 8.44 -4.32
N PRO A 488 18.93 7.89 -3.35
CA PRO A 488 20.26 8.39 -3.01
C PRO A 488 21.31 8.07 -4.08
N TYR A 489 22.44 8.78 -4.01
CA TYR A 489 23.53 8.63 -4.97
C TYR A 489 24.15 7.22 -4.97
N GLY A 490 24.23 6.62 -6.16
CA GLY A 490 24.79 5.29 -6.41
C GLY A 490 23.79 4.14 -6.23
N PHE A 491 22.52 4.43 -5.93
CA PHE A 491 21.49 3.41 -5.76
C PHE A 491 20.92 2.89 -7.10
N ASP A 492 21.02 3.70 -8.14
CA ASP A 492 20.73 3.43 -9.56
C ASP A 492 21.40 2.15 -10.10
N SER A 493 22.57 1.78 -9.54
CA SER A 493 23.29 0.56 -9.90
C SER A 493 22.59 -0.76 -9.54
N SER A 494 21.55 -0.73 -8.70
CA SER A 494 20.85 -1.92 -8.20
C SER A 494 19.57 -2.22 -8.98
N PRO A 495 19.23 -3.48 -9.31
CA PRO A 495 17.93 -3.82 -9.91
C PRO A 495 16.70 -3.39 -9.08
N ALA A 496 16.89 -3.01 -7.82
CA ALA A 496 15.81 -2.63 -6.91
C ALA A 496 15.28 -1.20 -7.10
N HIS A 497 16.03 -0.30 -7.73
CA HIS A 497 15.73 1.13 -7.64
C HIS A 497 14.38 1.53 -8.26
N LEU A 498 13.98 0.95 -9.39
CA LEU A 498 12.70 1.26 -10.03
C LEU A 498 11.56 0.29 -9.66
N GLN A 499 11.70 -0.54 -8.62
CA GLN A 499 10.66 -1.55 -8.37
C GLN A 499 9.28 -0.94 -8.21
N TYR A 500 9.10 0.03 -7.31
CA TYR A 500 7.78 0.60 -7.04
C TYR A 500 7.13 1.33 -8.21
N PRO A 501 7.80 2.27 -8.92
CA PRO A 501 7.17 2.92 -10.06
C PRO A 501 6.80 1.91 -11.15
N LEU A 502 7.61 0.87 -11.38
CA LEU A 502 7.29 -0.20 -12.34
C LEU A 502 6.09 -1.03 -11.90
N PHE A 503 6.03 -1.44 -10.63
CA PHE A 503 4.88 -2.17 -10.10
C PHE A 503 3.61 -1.32 -10.12
N ASN A 504 3.71 -0.03 -9.83
CA ASN A 504 2.61 0.92 -9.97
C ASN A 504 2.13 1.00 -11.42
N ALA A 505 3.03 1.14 -12.40
CA ALA A 505 2.67 1.18 -13.81
C ALA A 505 2.05 -0.13 -14.34
N MET A 506 2.42 -1.28 -13.75
CA MET A 506 1.82 -2.58 -14.06
C MET A 506 0.46 -2.80 -13.38
N ASP A 507 0.14 -2.04 -12.34
CA ASP A 507 -1.19 -2.02 -11.72
C ASP A 507 -2.14 -1.20 -12.60
N ASN A 508 -2.93 -1.90 -13.43
CA ASN A 508 -3.86 -1.26 -14.36
C ASN A 508 -4.93 -0.40 -13.66
N GLU A 509 -5.14 -0.61 -12.36
CA GLU A 509 -6.13 0.07 -11.52
C GLU A 509 -5.49 1.08 -10.58
N THR A 510 -4.17 1.27 -10.64
CA THR A 510 -3.56 2.37 -9.90
C THR A 510 -4.15 3.70 -10.34
N ALA A 511 -4.38 4.55 -9.36
CA ALA A 511 -4.69 5.96 -9.55
C ALA A 511 -3.73 6.83 -8.75
N VAL A 512 -2.52 6.32 -8.46
CA VAL A 512 -1.42 7.07 -7.86
C VAL A 512 -0.38 7.35 -8.94
N LEU A 513 0.01 8.61 -9.06
CA LEU A 513 1.00 9.07 -10.02
C LEU A 513 2.38 8.96 -9.37
N TRP A 514 3.23 8.07 -9.88
CA TRP A 514 4.55 7.81 -9.28
C TRP A 514 5.68 8.49 -10.05
N TRP A 515 6.41 9.35 -9.36
CA TRP A 515 7.50 10.18 -9.87
C TRP A 515 8.82 9.80 -9.19
N VAL A 516 9.95 9.92 -9.89
CA VAL A 516 11.26 9.53 -9.33
C VAL A 516 12.31 10.62 -9.55
N ILE A 517 13.04 10.95 -8.49
CA ILE A 517 14.28 11.74 -8.55
C ILE A 517 15.45 10.85 -8.14
N SER A 518 16.38 10.59 -9.05
CA SER A 518 17.62 9.86 -8.75
C SER A 518 18.79 10.82 -8.62
N ALA A 519 19.39 10.87 -7.43
CA ALA A 519 20.56 11.70 -7.18
C ALA A 519 21.80 11.17 -7.93
N CYS A 520 22.38 12.02 -8.77
CA CYS A 520 23.60 11.75 -9.51
C CYS A 520 24.78 12.63 -9.08
N ASP A 521 24.54 13.64 -8.24
CA ASP A 521 25.59 14.41 -7.58
C ASP A 521 26.02 13.74 -6.27
N PRO A 522 27.27 13.27 -6.13
CA PRO A 522 27.76 12.73 -4.86
C PRO A 522 27.68 13.75 -3.71
N LYS A 523 27.77 15.07 -3.98
CA LYS A 523 27.66 16.12 -2.95
C LYS A 523 26.25 16.25 -2.39
N ALA A 524 25.25 15.76 -3.12
CA ALA A 524 23.88 15.70 -2.64
C ALA A 524 23.66 14.54 -1.65
N SER A 525 24.65 13.70 -1.39
CA SER A 525 24.48 12.52 -0.53
C SER A 525 25.49 12.49 0.61
N THR A 526 25.07 12.01 1.78
CA THR A 526 25.95 11.74 2.91
C THR A 526 25.85 10.28 3.33
N GLN A 527 26.95 9.75 3.87
CA GLN A 527 27.04 8.35 4.28
C GLN A 527 25.97 8.00 5.32
N GLY A 528 25.35 6.83 5.15
CA GLY A 528 24.52 6.22 6.19
C GLY A 528 25.38 5.70 7.35
N ASP A 529 24.74 5.29 8.43
CA ASP A 529 25.37 4.82 9.65
C ASP A 529 26.24 3.59 9.45
N ALA A 530 25.74 2.61 8.69
CA ALA A 530 26.50 1.41 8.36
C ALA A 530 27.78 1.72 7.53
N GLU A 531 27.66 2.64 6.57
CA GLU A 531 28.80 3.09 5.75
C GLU A 531 29.84 3.84 6.58
N ARG A 532 29.41 4.77 7.46
CA ARG A 532 30.31 5.51 8.37
C ARG A 532 31.08 4.58 9.30
N ARG A 533 30.44 3.49 9.75
CA ARG A 533 31.04 2.47 10.62
C ARG A 533 31.83 1.41 9.85
N GLY A 534 31.79 1.39 8.53
CA GLY A 534 32.44 0.37 7.71
C GLY A 534 31.83 -1.04 7.88
N VAL A 535 30.55 -1.14 8.24
CA VAL A 535 29.84 -2.42 8.43
C VAL A 535 28.80 -2.66 7.34
N GLY A 536 28.52 -3.92 7.01
CA GLY A 536 27.59 -4.29 5.94
C GLY A 536 28.28 -4.42 4.58
N SER A 537 27.50 -4.33 3.49
CA SER A 537 28.04 -4.46 2.12
C SER A 537 28.06 -3.11 1.39
N VAL A 538 29.04 -2.94 0.51
CA VAL A 538 29.17 -1.75 -0.35
C VAL A 538 27.90 -1.49 -1.16
N GLN A 539 27.23 -2.55 -1.63
CA GLN A 539 25.95 -2.42 -2.35
C GLN A 539 24.80 -1.96 -1.44
N GLY A 540 24.85 -2.27 -0.14
CA GLY A 540 23.88 -1.80 0.84
C GLY A 540 24.10 -0.35 1.25
N TRP A 541 25.34 0.12 1.24
CA TRP A 541 25.69 1.49 1.63
C TRP A 541 25.01 2.54 0.78
N SER A 542 25.10 2.46 -0.55
CA SER A 542 24.50 3.49 -1.44
C SER A 542 22.99 3.64 -1.22
N ARG A 543 22.30 2.53 -0.98
CA ARG A 543 20.86 2.48 -0.63
C ARG A 543 20.54 3.19 0.69
N ASP A 544 21.43 3.11 1.68
CA ASP A 544 21.20 3.59 3.05
C ASP A 544 21.74 5.01 3.31
N ARG A 545 22.32 5.65 2.28
CA ARG A 545 22.76 7.04 2.34
C ARG A 545 21.61 8.02 2.54
N ASN A 546 21.94 9.14 3.17
CA ASN A 546 21.06 10.29 3.29
C ASN A 546 21.18 11.19 2.05
N LEU A 547 20.17 12.05 1.84
CA LEU A 547 20.07 12.93 0.69
C LEU A 547 19.84 14.37 1.13
N ARG A 548 20.52 15.30 0.48
CA ARG A 548 20.22 16.74 0.43
C ARG A 548 19.58 17.02 -0.92
N LEU A 549 18.32 17.42 -0.94
CA LEU A 549 17.58 17.71 -2.17
C LEU A 549 17.55 19.23 -2.38
N PRO A 550 18.14 19.77 -3.46
CA PRO A 550 17.96 21.18 -3.81
C PRO A 550 16.49 21.48 -4.14
N TRP A 551 15.98 22.62 -3.69
CA TRP A 551 14.60 23.03 -3.98
C TRP A 551 14.31 23.11 -5.49
N SER A 552 15.27 23.58 -6.28
CA SER A 552 15.16 23.64 -7.75
C SER A 552 14.82 22.28 -8.36
N ALA A 553 15.37 21.20 -7.83
CA ALA A 553 15.10 19.84 -8.30
C ALA A 553 13.69 19.39 -7.93
N LEU A 554 13.27 19.61 -6.68
CA LEU A 554 11.93 19.25 -6.22
C LEU A 554 10.85 20.05 -6.97
N LYS A 555 11.08 21.35 -7.17
CA LYS A 555 10.17 22.27 -7.86
C LYS A 555 9.79 21.75 -9.25
N VAL A 556 10.74 21.27 -10.05
CA VAL A 556 10.48 20.70 -11.39
C VAL A 556 9.46 19.56 -11.33
N VAL A 557 9.61 18.65 -10.37
CA VAL A 557 8.71 17.49 -10.24
C VAL A 557 7.37 17.89 -9.63
N LEU A 558 7.35 18.82 -8.68
CA LEU A 558 6.10 19.37 -8.12
C LEU A 558 5.26 20.07 -9.18
N GLU A 559 5.88 20.93 -10.01
CA GLU A 559 5.21 21.58 -11.14
C GLU A 559 4.71 20.56 -12.15
N THR A 560 5.52 19.54 -12.44
CA THR A 560 5.08 18.43 -13.31
C THR A 560 3.86 17.71 -12.74
N ALA A 561 3.87 17.36 -11.45
CA ALA A 561 2.73 16.71 -10.80
C ALA A 561 1.49 17.60 -10.76
N ALA A 562 1.66 18.90 -10.52
CA ALA A 562 0.60 19.89 -10.52
C ALA A 562 -0.06 20.05 -11.90
N GLU A 563 0.74 20.11 -12.97
CA GLU A 563 0.24 20.17 -14.35
C GLU A 563 -0.58 18.93 -14.74
N VAL A 564 -0.25 17.76 -14.19
CA VAL A 564 -1.06 16.56 -14.44
C VAL A 564 -2.37 16.61 -13.66
N SER A 565 -2.42 17.31 -12.51
CA SER A 565 -3.62 17.50 -11.69
C SER A 565 -4.39 16.21 -11.38
N GLY A 566 -3.67 15.11 -11.24
CA GLY A 566 -4.25 13.78 -10.96
C GLY A 566 -4.84 13.05 -12.18
N ASP A 567 -4.70 13.57 -13.39
CA ASP A 567 -5.09 12.90 -14.62
C ASP A 567 -4.17 11.70 -14.91
N MET A 568 -4.69 10.50 -14.67
CA MET A 568 -3.96 9.26 -14.93
C MET A 568 -3.69 8.98 -16.41
N ALA A 569 -4.49 9.52 -17.33
CA ALA A 569 -4.24 9.37 -18.77
C ALA A 569 -3.04 10.22 -19.19
N GLU A 570 -3.00 11.48 -18.76
CA GLU A 570 -1.86 12.37 -18.99
C GLU A 570 -0.60 11.84 -18.28
N TYR A 571 -0.71 11.34 -17.05
CA TYR A 571 0.40 10.67 -16.36
C TYR A 571 0.96 9.50 -17.19
N ARG A 572 0.11 8.63 -17.71
CA ARG A 572 0.53 7.48 -18.54
C ARG A 572 1.19 7.92 -19.84
N ARG A 573 0.74 9.01 -20.45
CA ARG A 573 1.40 9.61 -21.62
C ARG A 573 2.80 10.10 -21.26
N ARG A 574 2.95 10.86 -20.17
CA ARG A 574 4.27 11.29 -19.66
C ARG A 574 5.17 10.13 -19.29
N TRP A 575 4.60 9.05 -18.75
CA TRP A 575 5.31 7.83 -18.46
C TRP A 575 5.94 7.23 -19.73
N GLN A 576 5.16 7.12 -20.80
CA GLN A 576 5.62 6.64 -22.11
C GLN A 576 6.71 7.55 -22.70
N ASP A 577 6.55 8.86 -22.55
CA ASP A 577 7.54 9.87 -22.98
C ASP A 577 8.81 9.88 -22.11
N GLY A 578 8.86 9.12 -21.01
CA GLY A 578 9.99 9.14 -20.06
C GLY A 578 10.03 10.37 -19.16
N ARG A 579 8.95 11.15 -19.10
CA ARG A 579 8.80 12.38 -18.30
C ARG A 579 8.19 12.09 -16.92
N TRP A 580 8.67 11.03 -16.28
CA TRP A 580 8.27 10.60 -14.93
C TRP A 580 9.46 10.36 -13.99
N TRP A 581 10.67 10.35 -14.56
CA TRP A 581 11.92 10.04 -13.88
C TRP A 581 13.01 11.02 -14.32
N TRP A 582 13.71 11.59 -13.34
CA TRP A 582 14.79 12.54 -13.57
C TRP A 582 16.08 12.13 -12.86
N TRP A 583 17.21 12.38 -13.52
CA TRP A 583 18.52 12.47 -12.90
C TRP A 583 18.73 13.87 -12.34
N MET A 584 19.11 13.94 -11.07
CA MET A 584 19.50 15.16 -10.39
C MET A 584 21.02 15.28 -10.37
N GLY A 585 21.57 16.10 -11.25
CA GLY A 585 23.00 16.38 -11.36
C GLY A 585 23.47 17.49 -10.40
N SER A 586 24.67 18.01 -10.66
CA SER A 586 25.28 19.06 -9.84
C SER A 586 24.41 20.31 -9.77
N GLY A 587 24.32 20.89 -8.58
CA GLY A 587 23.53 22.10 -8.30
C GLY A 587 22.01 21.88 -8.40
N GLY A 588 21.54 20.63 -8.47
CA GLY A 588 20.12 20.31 -8.63
C GLY A 588 19.62 20.40 -10.07
N SER A 589 20.51 20.32 -11.06
CA SER A 589 20.12 20.24 -12.47
C SER A 589 19.29 18.98 -12.72
N MET A 590 18.14 19.12 -13.38
CA MET A 590 17.22 18.02 -13.64
C MET A 590 17.26 17.62 -15.11
N THR A 591 17.60 16.37 -15.38
CA THR A 591 17.58 15.80 -16.74
C THR A 591 16.61 14.63 -16.78
N PRO A 592 15.55 14.66 -17.61
CA PRO A 592 14.70 13.50 -17.82
C PRO A 592 15.56 12.31 -18.25
N VAL A 593 15.29 11.14 -17.68
CA VAL A 593 16.11 9.95 -17.98
C VAL A 593 15.84 9.44 -19.40
N GLY A 594 14.62 9.60 -19.89
CA GLY A 594 14.21 9.25 -21.25
C GLY A 594 13.15 8.15 -21.30
N PRO A 595 12.57 7.88 -22.48
CA PRO A 595 11.45 6.98 -22.63
C PRO A 595 11.82 5.53 -22.35
N GLY A 596 10.97 4.85 -21.58
CA GLY A 596 10.92 3.39 -21.52
C GLY A 596 11.78 2.70 -20.45
N LEU A 597 11.65 1.37 -20.45
CA LEU A 597 12.29 0.42 -19.54
C LEU A 597 13.72 0.04 -19.96
N ALA A 598 14.11 0.43 -21.17
CA ALA A 598 15.41 0.13 -21.77
C ALA A 598 16.48 1.19 -21.44
N THR A 599 16.09 2.26 -20.74
CA THR A 599 16.99 3.36 -20.42
C THR A 599 18.12 2.89 -19.53
N ARG A 600 19.33 3.40 -19.80
CA ARG A 600 20.51 3.08 -18.97
C ARG A 600 20.21 3.48 -17.54
N LEU A 601 20.15 2.48 -16.67
CA LEU A 601 19.83 2.61 -15.25
C LEU A 601 20.93 3.28 -14.43
N ARG A 602 21.88 3.95 -15.08
CA ARG A 602 23.01 4.57 -14.41
C ARG A 602 22.97 6.05 -14.66
N CYS A 603 23.23 6.82 -13.62
CA CYS A 603 23.60 8.21 -13.71
C CYS A 603 24.60 8.37 -14.86
N PRO A 604 24.43 9.37 -15.74
CA PRO A 604 25.42 9.68 -16.75
C PRO A 604 26.76 9.76 -16.03
N ALA A 605 27.77 9.02 -16.51
CA ALA A 605 29.12 9.20 -16.01
C ALA A 605 29.36 10.71 -16.03
N THR A 606 29.73 11.28 -14.88
CA THR A 606 30.09 12.68 -14.80
C THR A 606 31.09 12.88 -15.92
N GLN A 607 30.67 13.48 -17.04
CA GLN A 607 31.60 13.77 -18.11
C GLN A 607 32.64 14.62 -17.39
N PRO A 608 33.92 14.19 -17.35
CA PRO A 608 34.94 14.98 -16.70
C PRO A 608 34.73 16.37 -17.25
N SER A 609 34.41 17.32 -16.37
CA SER A 609 34.16 18.68 -16.80
C SER A 609 35.32 18.99 -17.73
N LYS A 610 35.02 19.45 -18.95
CA LYS A 610 36.06 19.98 -19.83
C LYS A 610 36.64 21.17 -19.08
N GLN A 611 37.48 20.92 -18.07
CA GLN A 611 38.33 21.88 -17.43
C GLN A 611 39.07 22.45 -18.61
N GLY A 612 38.74 23.71 -18.89
CA GLY A 612 39.28 24.44 -20.03
C GLY A 612 40.76 24.13 -20.05
N ASN A 613 41.19 23.53 -21.16
CA ASN A 613 42.59 23.33 -21.47
C ASN A 613 43.15 24.73 -21.69
N LEU A 614 43.38 25.46 -20.58
CA LEU A 614 44.12 26.71 -20.56
C LEU A 614 45.58 26.32 -20.82
N GLY A 615 45.89 26.14 -22.10
CA GLY A 615 47.14 26.55 -22.73
C GLY A 615 48.44 26.27 -21.99
N GLY A 616 48.59 25.16 -21.29
CA GLY A 616 49.88 24.71 -20.77
C GLY A 616 50.73 24.16 -21.91
N LYS A 617 51.45 25.02 -22.65
CA LYS A 617 52.59 24.63 -23.48
C LYS A 617 53.52 23.77 -22.62
N ARG A 618 53.56 22.45 -22.84
CA ARG A 618 54.65 21.61 -22.35
C ARG A 618 55.89 21.99 -23.13
N GLN A 619 56.78 22.73 -22.46
CA GLN A 619 58.18 22.83 -22.84
C GLN A 619 58.76 21.41 -22.72
N ARG A 620 59.30 20.89 -23.82
CA ARG A 620 60.15 19.70 -23.80
C ARG A 620 61.49 20.18 -23.27
N ASP A 621 61.87 19.70 -22.10
CA ASP A 621 63.27 19.68 -21.72
C ASP A 621 63.79 18.32 -22.15
N ASP A 622 64.68 18.37 -23.15
CA ASP A 622 65.62 17.29 -23.46
C ASP A 622 66.71 17.35 -22.37
N ASP A 623 66.88 16.24 -21.65
CA ASP A 623 68.15 15.77 -21.06
C ASP A 623 68.01 14.30 -20.61
#